data_AF-K8WCI9-F1
#
_entry.id   AF-K8WCI9-F1
#
_cell.length_a   1.000
_cell.length_b   1.000
_cell.length_c   1.000
_cell.angle_alpha   90.00
_cell.angle_beta   90.00
_cell.angle_gamma   90.00
#
_symmetry.space_group_name_H-M   'P 1'
#
loop_
_entity.id
_entity.type
_entity.pdbx_description
1 polymer ?
#
loop_
_entity_poly.entity_id
_entity_poly.type
_entity_poly.pdbx_seq_one_letter_code
_entity_poly.pdbx_strand_id
1 'polypeptide(L)' 'MHNLAELPKEEKDKVNVDLAASGVAYLERLGKPVIDVEIERQQPEHLREYFRERLVYYRELSKRFPQGYEYDREG' A
#
# COMPACT_ATOMS: atom_id res chain seq x y z
N MET A 1 -15.46 12.75 -13.41
CA MET A 1 -14.06 12.32 -13.68
C MET A 1 -13.15 13.11 -12.76
N HIS A 2 -12.28 12.44 -12.00
CA HIS A 2 -11.25 13.11 -11.20
C HIS A 2 -9.90 12.84 -11.85
N ASN A 3 -9.25 13.88 -12.37
CA ASN A 3 -8.00 13.74 -13.11
C ASN A 3 -6.80 13.86 -12.16
N LEU A 4 -6.14 12.73 -11.90
CA LEU A 4 -4.96 12.67 -11.04
C LEU A 4 -3.77 13.47 -11.60
N ALA A 5 -3.73 13.71 -12.92
CA ALA A 5 -2.66 14.48 -13.55
C ALA A 5 -2.74 15.98 -13.23
N GLU A 6 -3.90 16.50 -12.83
CA GLU A 6 -4.09 17.90 -12.47
C GLU A 6 -3.82 18.18 -10.98
N LEU A 7 -3.58 17.13 -10.18
CA LEU A 7 -3.28 17.30 -8.77
C LEU A 7 -1.97 18.07 -8.54
N PRO A 8 -1.90 18.87 -7.45
CA PRO A 8 -0.65 19.40 -6.94
C PRO A 8 0.37 18.27 -6.70
N LYS A 9 1.66 18.60 -6.83
CA LYS A 9 2.73 17.60 -6.68
C LYS A 9 2.68 16.88 -5.33
N GLU A 10 2.40 17.61 -4.25
CA GLU A 10 2.30 17.04 -2.91
C GLU A 10 1.17 16.00 -2.78
N GLU A 11 0.01 16.27 -3.40
CA GLU A 11 -1.11 15.33 -3.42
C GLU A 11 -0.79 14.10 -4.29
N LYS A 12 -0.08 14.28 -5.40
CA LYS A 12 0.42 13.15 -6.22
C LYS A 12 1.40 12.28 -5.43
N ASP A 13 2.29 12.91 -4.67
CA ASP A 13 3.28 12.19 -3.85
C ASP A 13 2.58 11.38 -2.75
N LYS A 14 1.54 11.94 -2.10
CA LYS A 14 0.68 11.19 -1.16
C LYS A 14 -0.02 10.00 -1.83
N VAL A 15 -0.57 10.18 -3.03
CA VAL A 15 -1.21 9.08 -3.79
C VAL A 15 -0.20 7.97 -4.12
N ASN A 16 1.04 8.31 -4.47
CA ASN A 16 2.10 7.33 -4.72
C ASN A 16 2.48 6.57 -3.43
N VAL A 17 2.56 7.28 -2.30
CA VAL A 17 2.83 6.67 -0.99
C VAL A 17 1.70 5.73 -0.58
N ASP A 18 0.45 6.11 -0.82
CA ASP A 18 -0.74 5.27 -0.62
C ASP A 18 -0.70 4.00 -1.45
N LEU A 19 -0.28 4.12 -2.71
CA LEU A 19 -0.11 2.98 -3.60
C LEU A 19 0.97 2.03 -3.08
N ALA A 20 2.11 2.56 -2.63
CA ALA A 20 3.16 1.75 -2.02
C ALA A 20 2.68 1.01 -0.76
N ALA A 21 1.97 1.71 0.14
CA ALA A 21 1.47 1.14 1.39
C ALA A 21 0.42 0.04 1.14
N SER A 22 -0.51 0.28 0.20
CA SER A 22 -1.52 -0.71 -0.18
C SER A 22 -0.89 -1.94 -0.87
N GLY A 23 0.15 -1.74 -1.68
CA GLY A 23 0.93 -2.80 -2.30
C GLY A 23 1.59 -3.74 -1.29
N VAL A 24 2.21 -3.18 -0.24
CA VAL A 24 2.80 -3.97 0.85
C VAL A 24 1.74 -4.82 1.53
N ALA A 25 0.64 -4.21 2.00
CA ALA A 25 -0.43 -4.92 2.68
C ALA A 25 -1.09 -6.01 1.79
N TYR A 26 -1.15 -5.77 0.48
CA TYR A 26 -1.64 -6.74 -0.50
C TYR A 26 -0.70 -7.96 -0.58
N LEU A 27 0.61 -7.74 -0.73
CA LEU A 27 1.59 -8.82 -0.82
C LEU A 27 1.65 -9.64 0.47
N GLU A 28 1.61 -8.98 1.62
CA GLU A 28 1.53 -9.64 2.94
C GLU A 28 0.30 -10.55 3.05
N ARG A 29 -0.89 -10.06 2.66
CA ARG A 29 -2.13 -10.86 2.67
C ARG A 29 -2.05 -12.09 1.78
N LEU A 30 -1.32 -12.00 0.67
CA LEU A 30 -1.13 -13.12 -0.25
C LEU A 30 -0.01 -14.07 0.19
N GLY A 31 0.66 -13.83 1.32
CA GLY A 31 1.82 -14.61 1.76
C GLY A 31 3.04 -14.46 0.86
N LYS A 32 3.10 -13.39 0.05
CA LYS A 32 4.26 -13.11 -0.81
C LYS A 32 5.31 -12.33 0.00
N PRO A 33 6.60 -12.58 -0.22
CA PRO A 33 7.66 -11.87 0.49
C PRO A 33 7.67 -10.38 0.10
N VAL A 34 7.69 -9.51 1.10
CA VAL A 34 7.83 -8.05 0.94
C VAL A 34 8.61 -7.50 2.13
N ILE A 35 9.46 -6.48 1.89
CA ILE A 35 10.27 -5.82 2.92
C ILE A 35 9.76 -4.39 3.08
N ASP A 36 8.85 -4.19 4.03
CA ASP A 36 8.19 -2.90 4.28
C ASP A 36 9.19 -1.77 4.61
N VAL A 37 10.23 -2.06 5.39
CA VAL A 37 11.29 -1.09 5.74
C VAL A 37 12.05 -0.58 4.51
N GLU A 38 12.24 -1.42 3.49
CA GLU A 38 12.91 -1.00 2.26
C GLU A 38 12.02 -0.05 1.44
N ILE A 39 10.73 -0.38 1.33
CA ILE A 39 9.74 0.45 0.66
C ILE A 39 9.57 1.80 1.35
N GLU A 40 9.58 1.82 2.70
CA GLU A 40 9.52 3.06 3.47
C GLU A 40 10.74 3.96 3.18
N ARG A 41 11.94 3.37 3.09
CA ARG A 41 13.17 4.13 2.81
C ARG A 41 13.18 4.76 1.42
N GLN A 42 12.50 4.14 0.45
CA GLN A 42 12.31 4.67 -0.89
C GLN A 42 11.32 5.85 -0.93
N GLN A 43 10.43 5.98 0.07
CA GLN A 43 9.53 7.13 0.13
C GLN A 43 10.26 8.41 0.55
N PRO A 44 9.79 9.59 0.08
CA PRO A 44 10.29 10.88 0.54
C PRO A 44 10.25 10.97 2.08
N GLU A 45 11.29 11.53 2.70
CA GLU A 45 11.44 11.51 4.18
C GLU A 45 10.24 12.11 4.91
N HIS A 46 9.70 13.22 4.38
CA HIS A 46 8.54 13.92 4.94
C HIS A 46 7.21 13.13 4.80
N LEU A 47 7.19 12.06 4.01
CA LEU A 47 6.02 11.18 3.82
C LEU A 47 6.21 9.79 4.42
N ARG A 48 7.35 9.49 5.06
CA ARG A 48 7.55 8.17 5.70
C ARG A 48 6.59 7.94 6.86
N GLU A 49 6.27 8.99 7.62
CA GLU A 49 5.26 8.92 8.66
C GLU A 49 3.88 8.62 8.07
N TYR A 50 3.49 9.35 7.01
CA TYR A 50 2.26 9.10 6.27
C TYR A 50 2.20 7.67 5.73
N PHE A 51 3.29 7.14 5.15
CA PHE A 51 3.38 5.75 4.70
C PHE A 51 3.05 4.76 5.80
N ARG A 52 3.61 4.94 7.02
CA ARG A 52 3.37 4.04 8.15
C ARG A 52 1.90 4.05 8.59
N GLU A 53 1.29 5.23 8.69
CA GLU A 53 -0.13 5.36 9.00
C GLU A 53 -1.01 4.64 7.98
N ARG A 54 -0.71 4.83 6.69
CA ARG A 54 -1.44 4.20 5.59
C ARG A 54 -1.21 2.70 5.53
N LEU A 55 -0.01 2.23 5.84
CA LEU A 55 0.30 0.80 5.93
C LEU A 55 -0.54 0.11 7.00
N VAL A 56 -0.69 0.72 8.18
CA VAL A 56 -1.58 0.21 9.24
C VAL A 56 -3.02 0.16 8.76
N TYR A 57 -3.51 1.23 8.13
CA TYR A 57 -4.85 1.27 7.56
C TYR A 57 -5.10 0.14 6.54
N TYR A 58 -4.17 -0.07 5.60
CA TYR A 58 -4.32 -1.10 4.58
C TYR A 58 -4.15 -2.52 5.11
N ARG A 59 -3.32 -2.74 6.14
CA ARG A 59 -3.24 -4.02 6.86
C ARG A 59 -4.55 -4.36 7.58
N GLU A 60 -5.25 -3.36 8.12
CA GLU A 60 -6.57 -3.59 8.72
C GLU A 60 -7.62 -3.85 7.64
N LEU A 61 -7.56 -3.09 6.54
CA LEU A 61 -8.46 -3.26 5.41
C LEU A 61 -8.27 -4.62 4.72
N SER A 62 -7.04 -5.12 4.63
CA SER A 62 -6.71 -6.37 3.95
C SER A 62 -7.39 -7.59 4.58
N LYS A 63 -7.66 -7.56 5.89
CA LYS A 63 -8.38 -8.61 6.62
C LYS A 63 -9.82 -8.85 6.11
N ARG A 64 -10.40 -7.90 5.39
CA ARG A 64 -11.75 -8.03 4.80
C ARG A 64 -11.77 -8.78 3.47
N PHE A 65 -10.60 -9.07 2.90
CA PHE A 65 -10.47 -9.76 1.62
C PHE A 65 -9.96 -11.18 1.81
N PRO A 66 -10.24 -12.10 0.87
CA PRO A 66 -9.74 -13.46 0.92
C PRO A 66 -8.21 -13.52 1.01
N GLN A 67 -7.67 -14.51 1.71
CA GLN A 67 -6.21 -14.68 1.78
C GLN A 67 -5.67 -15.33 0.51
N GLY A 68 -4.35 -15.26 0.29
CA GLY A 68 -3.72 -15.82 -0.91
C GLY A 68 -4.05 -17.29 -1.14
N TYR A 69 -4.05 -18.11 -0.09
CA TYR A 69 -4.37 -19.53 -0.16
C TYR A 69 -5.85 -19.84 -0.43
N GLU A 70 -6.75 -18.86 -0.35
CA GLU A 70 -8.19 -19.07 -0.60
C GLU A 70 -8.49 -19.04 -2.10
N TYR A 71 -7.72 -18.27 -2.88
CA TYR A 71 -7.80 -18.29 -4.34
C TYR A 71 -7.37 -19.64 -4.94
N ASP A 72 -6.42 -20.34 -4.30
CA ASP A 72 -5.96 -21.65 -4.75
C ASP A 72 -6.99 -22.77 -4.50
N ARG A 73 -8.00 -22.54 -3.66
CA ARG A 73 -9.06 -23.54 -3.36
C ARG A 73 -10.27 -23.44 -4.28
N GLU A 74 -10.41 -22.37 -5.04
CA GLU A 74 -11.51 -22.16 -6.00
C GLU A 74 -11.12 -22.55 -7.43
N GLY A 75 -9.88 -23.01 -7.66
CA GLY A 75 -9.33 -23.43 -8.96
C GLY A 75 -9.39 -24.93 -9.22
#